data_AF-A0A7J8M674-F1
#
_entry.id   AF-A0A7J8M674-F1
#
_cell.length_a   1.000
_cell.length_b   1.000
_cell.length_c   1.000
_cell.angle_alpha   90.00
_cell.angle_beta   90.00
_cell.angle_gamma   90.00
#
_symmetry.space_group_name_H-M   'P 1'
#
loop_
_entity.id
_entity.type
_entity.pdbx_description
1 polymer ?
#
loop_
_entity_poly.entity_id
_entity_poly.type
_entity_poly.pdbx_seq_one_letter_code
_entity_poly.pdbx_strand_id
1 'polypeptide(L)'
;GTFALYSLICRYAKVSLIPNQQAEDHQVSNYPLELPSKRLKLASVLKSSLEKSKFAKLFLLLITMLGTSMVIGDSILTPSISVLSAVGGVKEATSALTQDMIAGISIVILVFLFMIQRFGTSKVGYTFAPILSLWFILIGGIGFYNIIKHDTTVLKAINPIYIVEYFIRNKKDAWVSLGGVVLCTTGGEALFADVGHFSVRSIQVSMCSMVYPALILAYTGQSAYLRQHPDSASDAFFKSVPGPMYWPMFVVSILASVIASQAMISGTFSVVYQSLSLGCFPRVKVVHTSANHEGQVYIPEINYFLMLACVGVTFGFKTTVKIGNAYGIAVVFVMTLTSALLVLIMIMIWKTNIFLIILYVVTIGFVELMYLSSVLYKFTLGGYLPLAFSAFLMIVMYVWNNVYRRKYRYELDHMISPARLTEIFTNKNISRIPGLAMFYSELVQGIPPIFEHYVSNVPALHSIIVFVSVKSLHVNKVPADERYFFRRVEPRTLFAFQCAVRYGYNDVR
;
A
#
# COMPACT_ATOMS: atom_id res chain seq x y z
N GLY A 1 -3.40 -0.62 5.13
CA GLY A 1 -3.54 -0.73 3.67
C GLY A 1 -4.49 -1.84 3.28
N THR A 2 -4.96 -1.84 2.03
CA THR A 2 -5.98 -2.77 1.49
C THR A 2 -5.60 -4.25 1.66
N PHE A 3 -4.36 -4.63 1.33
CA PHE A 3 -3.89 -6.01 1.52
C PHE A 3 -3.78 -6.41 2.99
N ALA A 4 -3.44 -5.50 3.90
CA ALA A 4 -3.43 -5.80 5.34
C ALA A 4 -4.83 -6.13 5.87
N LEU A 5 -5.86 -5.38 5.42
CA LEU A 5 -7.25 -5.65 5.75
C LEU A 5 -7.70 -7.01 5.18
N TYR A 6 -7.36 -7.29 3.92
CA TYR A 6 -7.67 -8.57 3.28
C TYR A 6 -6.96 -9.76 3.93
N SER A 7 -5.67 -9.61 4.26
CA SER A 7 -4.85 -10.58 4.99
C SER A 7 -5.48 -10.91 6.35
N LEU A 8 -5.93 -9.88 7.08
CA LEU A 8 -6.63 -10.06 8.34
C LEU A 8 -7.96 -10.81 8.15
N ILE A 9 -8.75 -10.49 7.12
CA ILE A 9 -9.99 -11.23 6.80
C ILE A 9 -9.67 -12.70 6.47
N CYS A 10 -8.63 -12.97 5.67
CA CYS A 10 -8.20 -14.31 5.30
C CYS A 10 -7.65 -15.14 6.48
N ARG A 11 -7.15 -14.46 7.52
CA ARG A 11 -6.72 -15.12 8.76
C ARG A 11 -7.92 -15.60 9.58
N TYR A 12 -8.97 -14.78 9.70
CA TYR A 12 -10.13 -15.08 10.54
C TYR A 12 -11.25 -15.87 9.84
N ALA A 13 -11.26 -15.90 8.50
CA ALA A 13 -12.24 -16.63 7.71
C ALA A 13 -11.57 -17.34 6.51
N LYS A 14 -12.12 -18.49 6.10
CA LYS A 14 -11.64 -19.30 4.95
C LYS A 14 -11.99 -18.67 3.60
N VAL A 15 -11.59 -17.42 3.41
CA VAL A 15 -11.91 -16.57 2.25
C VAL A 15 -10.80 -16.62 1.20
N SER A 16 -9.57 -16.99 1.58
CA SER A 16 -8.49 -17.22 0.62
C SER A 16 -8.87 -18.32 -0.38
N LEU A 17 -8.50 -18.12 -1.65
CA LEU A 17 -8.73 -19.09 -2.72
C LEU A 17 -7.74 -20.25 -2.72
N ILE A 18 -6.71 -20.18 -1.86
CA ILE A 18 -5.74 -21.23 -1.54
C ILE A 18 -5.96 -21.62 -0.07
N PRO A 19 -5.84 -22.90 0.30
CA PRO A 19 -5.94 -23.31 1.71
C PRO A 19 -4.91 -22.56 2.56
N ASN A 20 -5.37 -21.69 3.47
CA ASN A 20 -4.52 -20.88 4.36
C ASN A 20 -4.69 -21.23 5.84
N GLN A 21 -5.43 -22.31 6.13
CA GLN A 21 -5.68 -22.82 7.49
C GLN A 21 -5.49 -24.33 7.47
N GLN A 22 -4.24 -24.77 7.30
CA GLN A 22 -3.91 -26.19 7.46
C GLN A 22 -3.85 -26.52 8.96
N ALA A 23 -4.13 -27.77 9.34
CA ALA A 23 -4.15 -28.20 10.75
C ALA A 23 -2.83 -27.87 11.49
N GLU A 24 -1.73 -27.82 10.75
CA GLU A 24 -0.38 -27.53 11.25
C GLU A 24 -0.14 -26.03 11.53
N ASP A 25 -0.95 -25.13 10.96
CA ASP A 25 -0.91 -23.68 11.19
C ASP A 25 -1.58 -23.30 12.53
N HIS A 26 -2.48 -24.16 13.03
CA HIS A 26 -3.17 -23.98 14.31
C HIS A 26 -2.28 -24.25 15.53
N GLN A 27 -1.11 -24.88 15.33
CA GLN A 27 -0.16 -25.19 16.41
C GLN A 27 0.79 -24.02 16.73
N VAL A 28 0.76 -22.94 15.95
CA VAL A 28 1.61 -21.77 16.18
C VAL A 28 1.04 -20.97 17.36
N SER A 29 1.85 -20.74 18.39
CA SER A 29 1.43 -20.11 19.66
C SER A 29 0.81 -18.70 19.49
N ASN A 30 1.20 -17.98 18.43
CA ASN A 30 0.64 -16.68 18.03
C ASN A 30 -0.66 -16.77 17.21
N TYR A 31 -1.30 -17.93 17.12
CA TYR A 31 -2.54 -18.18 16.39
C TYR A 31 -3.78 -18.39 17.29
N PRO A 32 -4.10 -17.49 18.26
CA PRO A 32 -5.33 -17.65 19.02
C PRO A 32 -6.53 -17.26 18.14
N LEU A 33 -7.31 -18.27 17.74
CA LEU A 33 -8.69 -18.07 17.30
C LEU A 33 -9.56 -18.06 18.55
N GLU A 34 -9.99 -16.89 19.00
CA GLU A 34 -11.00 -16.79 20.06
C GLU A 34 -12.25 -17.60 19.69
N LEU A 35 -12.60 -18.55 20.55
CA LEU A 35 -13.81 -19.35 20.44
C LEU A 35 -15.06 -18.44 20.44
N PRO A 36 -16.10 -18.76 19.65
CA PRO A 36 -17.27 -17.90 19.51
C PRO A 36 -18.07 -17.83 20.81
N SER A 37 -18.14 -16.65 21.41
CA SER A 37 -19.05 -16.35 22.52
C SER A 37 -20.48 -16.06 22.01
N LYS A 38 -21.49 -16.37 22.83
CA LYS A 38 -22.93 -16.34 22.50
C LYS A 38 -23.48 -14.99 21.97
N ARG A 39 -22.70 -13.90 21.95
CA ARG A 39 -23.12 -12.56 21.46
C ARG A 39 -23.07 -12.37 19.93
N LEU A 40 -22.71 -13.37 19.13
CA LEU A 40 -22.21 -13.16 17.75
C LEU A 40 -22.92 -13.94 16.63
N LYS A 41 -24.25 -14.01 16.66
CA LYS A 41 -25.03 -14.60 15.55
C LYS A 41 -24.77 -13.89 14.21
N LEU A 42 -24.62 -12.56 14.21
CA LEU A 42 -24.36 -11.79 12.98
C LEU A 42 -22.98 -12.09 12.38
N ALA A 43 -21.93 -12.08 13.20
CA ALA A 43 -20.57 -12.35 12.73
C ALA A 43 -20.41 -13.80 12.26
N SER A 44 -21.04 -14.77 12.94
CA SER A 44 -20.98 -16.17 12.53
C SER A 44 -21.75 -16.42 11.23
N VAL A 45 -22.92 -15.79 11.04
CA VAL A 45 -23.69 -15.84 9.80
C VAL A 45 -22.91 -15.21 8.65
N LEU A 46 -22.35 -14.01 8.85
CA LEU A 46 -21.58 -13.32 7.82
C LEU A 46 -20.30 -14.09 7.45
N LYS A 47 -19.57 -14.60 8.45
CA LYS A 47 -18.42 -15.48 8.25
C LYS A 47 -18.80 -16.73 7.43
N SER A 48 -19.85 -17.44 7.83
CA SER A 48 -20.33 -18.64 7.14
C SER A 48 -20.76 -18.35 5.70
N SER A 49 -21.42 -17.20 5.46
CA SER A 49 -21.82 -16.76 4.12
C SER A 49 -20.61 -16.49 3.22
N LEU A 50 -19.61 -15.77 3.72
CA LEU A 50 -18.36 -15.50 2.98
C LEU A 50 -17.55 -16.78 2.70
N GLU A 51 -17.50 -17.72 3.65
CA GLU A 51 -16.78 -18.98 3.49
C GLU A 51 -17.42 -19.93 2.47
N LYS A 52 -18.75 -19.89 2.33
CA LYS A 52 -19.49 -20.73 1.38
C LYS A 52 -19.53 -20.14 -0.03
N SER A 53 -19.57 -18.82 -0.16
CA SER A 53 -19.73 -18.16 -1.46
C SER A 53 -18.41 -18.04 -2.22
N LYS A 54 -18.27 -18.78 -3.34
CA LYS A 54 -17.13 -18.61 -4.26
C LYS A 54 -17.07 -17.19 -4.85
N PHE A 55 -18.23 -16.60 -5.13
CA PHE A 55 -18.32 -15.23 -5.64
C PHE A 55 -17.76 -14.22 -4.63
N ALA A 56 -18.13 -14.33 -3.34
CA ALA A 56 -17.63 -13.41 -2.32
C ALA A 56 -16.10 -13.49 -2.16
N LYS A 57 -15.52 -14.70 -2.21
CA LYS A 57 -14.06 -14.88 -2.16
C LYS A 57 -13.36 -14.21 -3.35
N LEU A 58 -13.89 -14.42 -4.55
CA LEU A 58 -13.35 -13.81 -5.76
C LEU A 58 -13.51 -12.27 -5.73
N PHE A 59 -14.68 -11.79 -5.31
CA PHE A 59 -14.98 -10.37 -5.20
C PHE A 59 -14.06 -9.65 -4.21
N LEU A 60 -13.84 -10.24 -3.02
CA LEU A 60 -12.90 -9.68 -2.04
C LEU A 60 -11.47 -9.66 -2.56
N LEU A 61 -11.04 -10.71 -3.29
CA LEU A 61 -9.73 -10.73 -3.92
C LEU A 61 -9.61 -9.63 -4.98
N LEU A 62 -10.60 -9.49 -5.87
CA LEU A 62 -10.61 -8.49 -6.94
C LEU A 62 -10.63 -7.06 -6.39
N ILE A 63 -11.45 -6.76 -5.38
CA ILE A 63 -11.44 -5.47 -4.69
C ILE A 63 -10.07 -5.17 -4.08
N THR A 64 -9.44 -6.18 -3.48
CA THR A 64 -8.13 -6.01 -2.85
C THR A 64 -7.04 -5.74 -3.90
N MET A 65 -7.06 -6.48 -5.02
CA MET A 65 -6.17 -6.24 -6.16
C MET A 65 -6.39 -4.86 -6.77
N LEU A 66 -7.65 -4.44 -6.92
CA LEU A 66 -8.01 -3.12 -7.46
C LEU A 66 -7.51 -2.00 -6.55
N GLY A 67 -7.85 -2.04 -5.25
CA GLY A 67 -7.42 -1.02 -4.30
C GLY A 67 -5.89 -0.96 -4.19
N THR A 68 -5.21 -2.10 -4.29
CA THR A 68 -3.75 -2.13 -4.30
C THR A 68 -3.15 -1.52 -5.57
N SER A 69 -3.68 -1.90 -6.72
CA SER A 69 -3.25 -1.35 -8.02
C SER A 69 -3.44 0.16 -8.08
N MET A 70 -4.51 0.67 -7.46
CA MET A 70 -4.74 2.10 -7.30
C MET A 70 -3.72 2.79 -6.40
N VAL A 71 -3.31 2.19 -5.26
CA VAL A 71 -2.21 2.73 -4.44
C VAL A 71 -0.88 2.76 -5.21
N ILE A 72 -0.60 1.75 -6.04
CA ILE A 72 0.58 1.75 -6.91
C ILE A 72 0.46 2.87 -7.95
N GLY A 73 -0.70 3.05 -8.58
CA GLY A 73 -0.97 4.14 -9.50
C GLY A 73 -0.82 5.51 -8.85
N ASP A 74 -1.27 5.66 -7.61
CA ASP A 74 -1.15 6.86 -6.80
C ASP A 74 0.30 7.25 -6.54
N SER A 75 1.15 6.24 -6.36
CA SER A 75 2.59 6.39 -6.15
C SER A 75 3.36 6.82 -7.40
N ILE A 76 2.73 6.74 -8.58
CA ILE A 76 3.25 7.34 -9.83
C ILE A 76 2.88 8.83 -9.90
N LEU A 77 1.67 9.17 -9.47
CA LEU A 77 1.15 10.53 -9.58
C LEU A 77 1.68 11.46 -8.49
N THR A 78 1.85 10.96 -7.27
CA THR A 78 2.29 11.77 -6.13
C THR A 78 3.66 12.41 -6.36
N PRO A 79 4.72 11.68 -6.75
CA PRO A 79 6.00 12.31 -7.05
C PRO A 79 5.91 13.33 -8.18
N SER A 80 5.12 13.00 -9.21
CA SER A 80 4.93 13.85 -10.38
C SER A 80 4.25 15.17 -10.01
N ILE A 81 3.17 15.15 -9.22
CA ILE A 81 2.45 16.37 -8.82
C ILE A 81 3.20 17.16 -7.76
N SER A 82 3.81 16.49 -6.77
CA SER A 82 4.51 17.16 -5.67
C SER A 82 5.75 17.91 -6.16
N VAL A 83 6.61 17.26 -6.94
CA VAL A 83 7.83 17.89 -7.46
C VAL A 83 7.47 18.99 -8.46
N LEU A 84 6.53 18.74 -9.37
CA LEU A 84 6.10 19.74 -10.35
C LEU A 84 5.48 20.98 -9.67
N SER A 85 4.71 20.79 -8.60
CA SER A 85 4.12 21.89 -7.82
C SER A 85 5.18 22.71 -7.09
N ALA A 86 6.17 22.05 -6.46
CA ALA A 86 7.26 22.73 -5.77
C ALA A 86 8.14 23.54 -6.73
N VAL A 87 8.54 22.95 -7.87
CA VAL A 87 9.34 23.64 -8.90
C VAL A 87 8.53 24.73 -9.60
N GLY A 88 7.21 24.56 -9.72
CA GLY A 88 6.30 25.59 -10.25
C GLY A 88 6.42 26.94 -9.55
N GLY A 89 6.85 26.95 -8.28
CA GLY A 89 7.13 28.17 -7.53
C GLY A 89 8.11 29.12 -8.22
N VAL A 90 9.10 28.62 -8.97
CA VAL A 90 10.10 29.46 -9.65
C VAL A 90 9.45 30.43 -10.64
N LYS A 91 8.29 30.07 -11.22
CA LYS A 91 7.57 30.94 -12.15
C LYS A 91 7.16 32.28 -11.51
N GLU A 92 6.95 32.29 -10.19
CA GLU A 92 6.66 33.50 -9.44
C GLU A 92 7.90 34.39 -9.27
N ALA A 93 9.09 33.80 -9.11
CA ALA A 93 10.35 34.54 -9.02
C ALA A 93 10.84 35.03 -10.39
N THR A 94 10.55 34.32 -11.47
CA THR A 94 11.02 34.68 -12.82
C THR A 94 10.07 34.17 -13.90
N SER A 95 9.42 35.09 -14.61
CA SER A 95 8.50 34.80 -15.73
C SER A 95 9.19 34.28 -17.00
N ALA A 96 10.53 34.29 -17.05
CA ALA A 96 11.31 33.82 -18.19
C ALA A 96 11.29 32.28 -18.36
N LEU A 97 10.90 31.52 -17.34
CA LEU A 97 10.84 30.06 -17.42
C LEU A 97 9.54 29.59 -18.04
N THR A 98 9.65 28.89 -19.17
CA THR A 98 8.50 28.25 -19.82
C THR A 98 8.04 27.02 -19.03
N GLN A 99 6.78 26.62 -19.24
CA GLN A 99 6.21 25.44 -18.59
C GLN A 99 6.99 24.16 -18.92
N ASP A 100 7.55 24.08 -20.13
CA ASP A 100 8.39 22.95 -20.56
C ASP A 100 9.71 22.89 -19.79
N MET A 101 10.32 24.04 -19.48
CA MET A 101 11.53 24.09 -18.66
C MET A 101 11.24 23.65 -17.21
N ILE A 102 10.10 24.06 -16.64
CA ILE A 102 9.67 23.64 -15.30
C ILE A 102 9.46 22.12 -15.25
N ALA A 103 8.81 21.55 -16.26
CA ALA A 103 8.65 20.10 -16.39
C ALA A 103 10.01 19.40 -16.53
N GLY A 104 10.94 19.95 -17.32
CA GLY A 104 12.30 19.44 -17.46
C GLY A 104 13.08 19.40 -16.16
N ILE A 105 13.06 20.49 -15.38
CA ILE A 105 13.71 20.56 -14.05
C ILE A 105 13.08 19.52 -13.11
N SER A 106 11.75 19.39 -13.13
CA SER A 106 11.02 18.42 -12.32
C SER A 106 11.44 16.99 -12.66
N ILE A 107 11.60 16.66 -13.95
CA ILE A 107 12.07 15.35 -14.42
C ILE A 107 13.49 15.06 -13.91
N VAL A 108 14.40 16.05 -13.95
CA VAL A 108 15.76 15.88 -13.41
C VAL A 108 15.74 15.56 -11.91
N ILE A 109 14.91 16.28 -11.13
CA ILE A 109 14.74 16.03 -9.70
C ILE A 109 14.17 14.63 -9.46
N LEU A 110 13.17 14.21 -10.24
CA LEU A 110 12.58 12.87 -10.14
C LEU A 110 13.61 11.78 -10.44
N VAL A 111 14.38 11.89 -11.52
CA VAL A 111 15.43 10.92 -11.86
C VAL A 111 16.45 10.81 -10.72
N PHE A 112 16.88 11.95 -10.16
CA PHE A 112 17.80 11.95 -9.03
C PHE A 112 17.19 11.30 -7.77
N LEU A 113 15.94 11.60 -7.45
CA LEU A 113 15.19 10.98 -6.36
C LEU A 113 15.15 9.45 -6.53
N PHE A 114 14.81 8.94 -7.72
CA PHE A 114 14.73 7.50 -8.00
C PHE A 114 16.08 6.81 -8.01
N MET A 115 17.16 7.49 -8.42
CA MET A 115 18.53 6.97 -8.37
C MET A 115 19.04 6.81 -6.93
N ILE A 116 18.64 7.69 -6.02
CA ILE A 116 19.05 7.64 -4.61
C ILE A 116 18.34 6.52 -3.83
N GLN A 117 17.18 6.04 -4.27
CA GLN A 117 16.39 5.04 -3.52
C GLN A 117 17.18 3.78 -3.16
N ARG A 118 18.18 3.39 -3.96
CA ARG A 118 19.04 2.22 -3.68
C ARG A 118 19.82 2.31 -2.36
N PHE A 119 20.04 3.52 -1.85
CA PHE A 119 20.76 3.74 -0.59
C PHE A 119 19.90 3.55 0.66
N GLY A 120 18.59 3.31 0.48
CA GLY A 120 17.65 3.02 1.55
C GLY A 120 17.20 4.23 2.36
N THR A 121 16.05 4.09 3.01
CA THR A 121 15.46 5.12 3.88
C THR A 121 16.15 5.23 5.24
N SER A 122 16.84 4.18 5.70
CA SER A 122 17.53 4.15 7.00
C SER A 122 18.58 5.27 7.15
N LYS A 123 19.36 5.54 6.10
CA LYS A 123 20.41 6.56 6.13
C LYS A 123 19.90 7.98 5.97
N VAL A 124 18.74 8.16 5.31
CA VAL A 124 18.20 9.48 4.97
C VAL A 124 17.08 9.92 5.94
N GLY A 125 16.40 8.98 6.59
CA GLY A 125 15.26 9.22 7.47
C GLY A 125 15.55 10.16 8.65
N TYR A 126 16.76 10.13 9.20
CA TYR A 126 17.17 11.08 10.27
C TYR A 126 17.19 12.54 9.80
N THR A 127 17.43 12.79 8.51
CA THR A 127 17.40 14.14 7.94
C THR A 127 16.00 14.59 7.55
N PHE A 128 15.05 13.64 7.35
CA PHE A 128 13.69 13.96 6.94
C PHE A 128 12.87 14.64 8.03
N ALA A 129 12.99 14.18 9.28
CA ALA A 129 12.20 14.73 10.38
C ALA A 129 12.47 16.24 10.62
N PRO A 130 13.72 16.72 10.72
CA PRO A 130 14.00 18.15 10.85
C PRO A 130 13.47 19.00 9.68
N ILE A 131 13.62 18.51 8.44
CA ILE A 131 13.15 19.23 7.25
C ILE A 131 11.62 19.34 7.26
N LEU A 132 10.90 18.25 7.58
CA LEU A 132 9.45 18.27 7.66
C LEU A 132 8.96 19.14 8.82
N SER A 133 9.61 19.09 9.99
CA SER A 133 9.30 19.98 11.10
C SER A 133 9.47 21.45 10.70
N LEU A 134 10.56 21.78 10.00
CA LEU A 134 10.78 23.13 9.48
C LEU A 134 9.70 23.52 8.47
N TRP A 135 9.34 22.63 7.54
CA TRP A 135 8.22 22.84 6.61
C TRP A 135 6.91 23.17 7.32
N PHE A 136 6.51 22.37 8.31
CA PHE A 136 5.26 22.59 9.05
C PHE A 136 5.28 23.87 9.88
N ILE A 137 6.42 24.20 10.51
CA ILE A 137 6.59 25.46 11.23
C ILE A 137 6.48 26.66 10.28
N LEU A 138 7.11 26.59 9.11
CA LEU A 138 7.08 27.68 8.12
C LEU A 138 5.68 27.89 7.55
N ILE A 139 4.98 26.85 7.10
CA ILE A 139 3.61 27.01 6.58
C ILE A 139 2.65 27.49 7.67
N GLY A 140 2.81 27.00 8.92
CA GLY A 140 1.99 27.42 10.05
C GLY A 140 2.24 28.88 10.43
N GLY A 141 3.51 29.29 10.47
CA GLY A 141 3.92 30.67 10.77
C GLY A 141 3.49 31.67 9.69
N ILE A 142 3.68 31.33 8.41
CA ILE A 142 3.22 32.15 7.28
C ILE A 142 1.69 32.22 7.27
N GLY A 143 1.01 31.10 7.51
CA GLY A 143 -0.44 31.05 7.64
C GLY A 143 -0.96 31.98 8.72
N PHE A 144 -0.36 31.92 9.91
CA PHE A 144 -0.69 32.81 11.04
C PHE A 144 -0.44 34.29 10.70
N TYR A 145 0.70 34.61 10.09
CA TYR A 145 1.02 35.97 9.62
C TYR A 145 -0.05 36.50 8.64
N ASN A 146 -0.48 35.67 7.69
CA ASN A 146 -1.46 36.07 6.68
C ASN A 146 -2.86 36.30 7.28
N ILE A 147 -3.26 35.53 8.29
CA ILE A 147 -4.52 35.75 9.02
C ILE A 147 -4.52 37.14 9.68
N ILE A 148 -3.42 37.52 10.34
CA ILE A 148 -3.32 38.82 11.03
C ILE A 148 -3.24 39.97 10.02
N LYS A 149 -2.45 39.80 8.96
CA LYS A 149 -2.17 40.88 8.01
C LYS A 149 -3.33 41.16 7.06
N HIS A 150 -3.99 40.12 6.55
CA HIS A 150 -4.97 40.28 5.47
C HIS A 150 -6.41 40.31 6.01
N ASP A 151 -6.83 39.29 6.75
CA ASP A 151 -8.20 39.24 7.27
C ASP A 151 -8.40 38.17 8.35
N THR A 152 -8.73 38.61 9.57
CA THR A 152 -9.01 37.74 10.71
C THR A 152 -10.41 37.12 10.65
N THR A 153 -11.33 37.68 9.87
CA THR A 153 -12.71 37.19 9.80
C THR A 153 -12.84 35.84 9.08
N VAL A 154 -11.80 35.39 8.37
CA VAL A 154 -11.72 34.04 7.78
C VAL A 154 -11.84 32.93 8.83
N LEU A 155 -11.47 33.19 10.09
CA LEU A 155 -11.65 32.23 11.19
C LEU A 155 -13.11 31.84 11.43
N LYS A 156 -14.07 32.66 10.98
CA LYS A 156 -15.50 32.31 11.03
C LYS A 156 -15.81 31.05 10.23
N ALA A 157 -15.01 30.71 9.21
CA ALA A 157 -15.17 29.52 8.38
C ALA A 157 -15.06 28.19 9.15
N ILE A 158 -14.54 28.21 10.39
CA ILE A 158 -14.54 27.03 11.28
C ILE A 158 -15.96 26.65 11.70
N ASN A 159 -16.90 27.60 11.71
CA ASN A 159 -18.29 27.31 12.06
C ASN A 159 -18.96 26.50 10.91
N PRO A 160 -19.51 25.30 11.19
CA PRO A 160 -20.11 24.44 10.17
C PRO A 160 -21.35 25.05 9.49
N ILE A 161 -21.95 26.11 10.04
CA ILE A 161 -23.07 26.78 9.36
C ILE A 161 -22.67 27.34 7.98
N TYR A 162 -21.41 27.79 7.82
CA TYR A 162 -20.94 28.37 6.57
C TYR A 162 -20.82 27.36 5.44
N ILE A 163 -20.50 26.09 5.75
CA ILE A 163 -20.51 25.06 4.70
C ILE A 163 -21.96 24.79 4.26
N VAL A 164 -22.93 24.77 5.18
CA VAL A 164 -24.35 24.61 4.84
C VAL A 164 -24.83 25.78 3.96
N GLU A 165 -24.54 27.02 4.36
CA GLU A 165 -24.87 28.21 3.57
C GLU A 165 -24.20 28.21 2.18
N TYR A 166 -22.95 27.76 2.10
CA TYR A 166 -22.21 27.63 0.84
C TYR A 166 -22.90 26.63 -0.12
N PHE A 167 -23.37 25.50 0.39
CA PHE A 167 -24.14 24.53 -0.40
C PHE A 167 -25.52 25.05 -0.82
N ILE A 168 -26.22 25.78 0.06
CA ILE A 168 -27.52 26.40 -0.28
C ILE A 168 -27.35 27.43 -1.41
N ARG A 169 -26.28 28.24 -1.35
CA ARG A 169 -26.03 29.31 -2.32
C ARG A 169 -25.57 28.79 -3.68
N ASN A 170 -24.59 27.88 -3.69
CA ASN A 170 -23.88 27.49 -4.91
C ASN A 170 -24.37 26.13 -5.48
N LYS A 171 -25.17 25.37 -4.73
CA LYS A 171 -25.82 24.12 -5.18
C LYS A 171 -24.85 23.16 -5.88
N LYS A 172 -24.94 23.05 -7.21
CA LYS A 172 -24.10 22.17 -8.02
C LYS A 172 -22.63 22.57 -8.00
N ASP A 173 -22.32 23.86 -8.00
CA ASP A 173 -20.93 24.34 -8.01
C ASP A 173 -20.24 24.05 -6.68
N ALA A 174 -20.99 24.10 -5.57
CA ALA A 174 -20.49 23.63 -4.27
C ALA A 174 -20.14 22.14 -4.31
N TRP A 175 -20.99 21.31 -4.90
CA TRP A 175 -20.69 19.89 -5.08
C TRP A 175 -19.46 19.65 -5.97
N VAL A 176 -19.31 20.38 -7.09
CA VAL A 176 -18.12 20.27 -7.96
C VAL A 176 -16.83 20.71 -7.24
N SER A 177 -16.92 21.71 -6.35
CA SER A 177 -15.78 22.20 -5.57
C SER A 177 -15.17 21.14 -4.65
N LEU A 178 -15.99 20.22 -4.11
CA LEU A 178 -15.52 19.13 -3.24
C LEU A 178 -14.44 18.27 -3.90
N GLY A 179 -14.53 18.06 -5.20
CA GLY A 179 -13.56 17.28 -5.96
C GLY A 179 -12.22 17.98 -6.17
N GLY A 180 -12.12 19.28 -5.88
CA GLY A 180 -10.84 19.97 -5.71
C GLY A 180 -10.35 19.90 -4.27
N VAL A 181 -11.26 20.11 -3.31
CA VAL A 181 -10.95 20.09 -1.87
C VAL A 181 -10.35 18.76 -1.44
N VAL A 182 -10.81 17.62 -2.00
CA VAL A 182 -10.31 16.29 -1.60
C VAL A 182 -8.80 16.11 -1.76
N LEU A 183 -8.15 16.92 -2.61
CA LEU A 183 -6.70 16.91 -2.75
C LEU A 183 -5.97 17.30 -1.45
N CYS A 184 -6.62 18.02 -0.53
CA CYS A 184 -6.06 18.35 0.77
C CYS A 184 -5.99 17.17 1.76
N THR A 185 -6.79 16.12 1.53
CA THR A 185 -6.81 14.93 2.38
C THR A 185 -5.92 13.80 1.88
N THR A 186 -5.25 14.02 0.75
CA THR A 186 -4.34 13.06 0.13
C THR A 186 -3.08 12.88 1.01
N GLY A 187 -2.53 11.68 1.05
CA GLY A 187 -1.44 11.27 1.94
C GLY A 187 -1.89 10.44 3.15
N GLY A 188 -3.19 10.37 3.44
CA GLY A 188 -3.72 9.48 4.48
C GLY A 188 -3.54 8.00 4.12
N GLU A 189 -3.74 7.66 2.86
CA GLU A 189 -3.50 6.33 2.29
C GLU A 189 -2.03 5.90 2.40
N ALA A 190 -1.10 6.84 2.19
CA ALA A 190 0.34 6.64 2.35
C ALA A 190 0.69 6.22 3.78
N LEU A 191 0.15 6.97 4.75
CA LEU A 191 0.29 6.66 6.17
C LEU A 191 -0.18 5.23 6.46
N PHE A 192 -1.32 4.82 5.89
CA PHE A 192 -1.87 3.48 6.08
C PHE A 192 -1.18 2.37 5.28
N ALA A 193 -0.43 2.70 4.22
CA ALA A 193 0.39 1.75 3.48
C ALA A 193 1.66 1.35 4.25
N ASP A 194 2.21 2.27 5.05
CA ASP A 194 3.50 2.13 5.72
C ASP A 194 3.44 2.10 7.27
N VAL A 195 2.26 1.90 7.87
CA VAL A 195 2.04 1.88 9.35
C VAL A 195 2.89 0.83 10.07
N GLY A 196 3.39 -0.19 9.37
CA GLY A 196 4.20 -1.26 9.96
C GLY A 196 5.45 -0.77 10.72
N HIS A 197 5.87 0.47 10.50
CA HIS A 197 7.09 1.07 11.06
C HIS A 197 6.88 1.99 12.26
N PHE A 198 5.65 2.49 12.47
CA PHE A 198 5.40 3.56 13.42
C PHE A 198 4.43 3.11 14.52
N SER A 199 4.72 3.53 15.76
CA SER A 199 3.78 3.31 16.85
C SER A 199 2.54 4.17 16.66
N VAL A 200 1.37 3.66 17.07
CA VAL A 200 0.09 4.40 17.01
C VAL A 200 0.20 5.73 17.74
N ARG A 201 0.88 5.76 18.89
CA ARG A 201 1.06 6.98 19.69
C ARG A 201 1.91 8.03 18.98
N SER A 202 2.96 7.62 18.28
CA SER A 202 3.82 8.53 17.50
C SER A 202 3.03 9.22 16.38
N ILE A 203 2.17 8.47 15.69
CA ILE A 203 1.29 9.01 14.64
C ILE A 203 0.30 10.00 15.24
N GLN A 204 -0.39 9.63 16.33
CA GLN A 204 -1.38 10.51 16.97
C GLN A 204 -0.78 11.82 17.47
N VAL A 205 0.38 11.76 18.14
CA VAL A 205 1.04 12.97 18.65
C VAL A 205 1.48 13.86 17.49
N SER A 206 2.22 13.34 16.51
CA SER A 206 2.72 14.13 15.38
C SER A 206 1.60 14.77 14.55
N MET A 207 0.52 14.02 14.29
CA MET A 207 -0.62 14.53 13.56
C MET A 207 -1.35 15.63 14.33
N CYS A 208 -1.69 15.39 15.60
CA CYS A 208 -2.48 16.34 16.39
C CYS A 208 -1.70 17.57 16.84
N SER A 209 -0.39 17.46 17.09
CA SER A 209 0.41 18.58 17.63
C SER A 209 1.06 19.45 16.56
N MET A 210 1.40 18.88 15.39
CA MET A 210 2.19 19.59 14.37
C MET A 210 1.48 19.66 13.03
N VAL A 211 1.09 18.53 12.46
CA VAL A 211 0.59 18.47 11.07
C VAL A 211 -0.77 19.17 10.93
N TYR A 212 -1.79 18.73 11.69
CA TYR A 212 -3.13 19.31 11.60
C TYR A 212 -3.16 20.82 11.91
N PRO A 213 -2.56 21.31 13.02
CA PRO A 213 -2.54 22.75 13.29
C PRO A 213 -1.86 23.55 12.19
N ALA A 214 -0.71 23.09 11.68
CA ALA A 214 0.01 23.78 10.61
C ALA A 214 -0.79 23.85 9.31
N LEU A 215 -1.47 22.77 8.92
CA LEU A 215 -2.31 22.74 7.72
C LEU A 215 -3.53 23.65 7.84
N ILE A 216 -4.21 23.65 8.99
CA ILE A 216 -5.36 24.54 9.23
C ILE A 216 -4.92 26.00 9.14
N LEU A 217 -3.79 26.37 9.78
CA LEU A 217 -3.23 27.72 9.70
C LEU A 217 -2.84 28.09 8.27
N ALA A 218 -2.19 27.17 7.54
CA ALA A 218 -1.78 27.41 6.16
C ALA A 218 -2.97 27.67 5.23
N TYR A 219 -4.01 26.84 5.27
CA TYR A 219 -5.20 27.02 4.41
C TYR A 219 -6.03 28.25 4.80
N THR A 220 -6.17 28.51 6.09
CA THR A 220 -6.88 29.71 6.58
C THR A 220 -6.12 30.98 6.22
N GLY A 221 -4.79 30.98 6.35
CA GLY A 221 -3.94 32.10 5.96
C GLY A 221 -3.93 32.37 4.46
N GLN A 222 -3.90 31.34 3.62
CA GLN A 222 -4.06 31.50 2.18
C GLN A 222 -5.44 32.07 1.82
N SER A 223 -6.49 31.62 2.53
CA SER A 223 -7.86 32.15 2.34
C SER A 223 -7.95 33.63 2.72
N ALA A 224 -7.25 34.06 3.78
CA ALA A 224 -7.16 35.47 4.16
C ALA A 224 -6.48 36.32 3.08
N TYR A 225 -5.39 35.82 2.51
CA TYR A 225 -4.71 36.47 1.39
C TYR A 225 -5.61 36.59 0.14
N LEU A 226 -6.30 35.51 -0.22
CA LEU A 226 -7.16 35.44 -1.41
C LEU A 226 -8.40 36.34 -1.32
N ARG A 227 -8.85 36.69 -0.12
CA ARG A 227 -9.96 37.64 0.04
C ARG A 227 -9.62 39.04 -0.49
N GLN A 228 -8.36 39.43 -0.41
CA GLN A 228 -7.86 40.70 -0.96
C GLN A 228 -7.35 40.55 -2.41
N HIS A 229 -6.91 39.35 -2.79
CA HIS A 229 -6.32 39.06 -4.10
C HIS A 229 -7.02 37.88 -4.79
N PRO A 230 -8.29 38.04 -5.22
CA PRO A 230 -9.09 36.94 -5.76
C PRO A 230 -8.49 36.33 -7.03
N ASP A 231 -7.78 37.11 -7.84
CA ASP A 231 -7.19 36.67 -9.11
C ASP A 231 -5.93 35.79 -8.93
N SER A 232 -5.43 35.63 -7.70
CA SER A 232 -4.19 34.91 -7.41
C SER A 232 -4.40 33.45 -6.95
N ALA A 233 -5.56 32.86 -7.21
CA ALA A 233 -5.92 31.52 -6.75
C ALA A 233 -4.96 30.40 -7.24
N SER A 234 -4.40 30.51 -8.45
CA SER A 234 -3.48 29.50 -9.01
C SER A 234 -2.14 29.42 -8.29
N ASP A 235 -1.65 30.56 -7.80
CA ASP A 235 -0.29 30.71 -7.26
C ASP A 235 -0.32 31.20 -5.79
N ALA A 236 -1.47 31.02 -5.13
CA ALA A 236 -1.77 31.55 -3.80
C ALA A 236 -0.72 31.17 -2.76
N PHE A 237 -0.21 29.94 -2.83
CA PHE A 237 0.79 29.44 -1.91
C PHE A 237 2.03 30.34 -1.89
N PHE A 238 2.69 30.52 -3.04
CA PHE A 238 3.93 31.29 -3.14
C PHE A 238 3.69 32.80 -3.06
N LYS A 239 2.58 33.32 -3.61
CA LYS A 239 2.22 34.74 -3.54
C LYS A 239 1.87 35.22 -2.13
N SER A 240 1.37 34.32 -1.29
CA SER A 240 1.06 34.63 0.10
C SER A 240 2.29 34.64 1.01
N VAL A 241 3.49 34.27 0.51
CA VAL A 241 4.72 34.26 1.31
C VAL A 241 5.30 35.67 1.42
N PRO A 242 5.70 36.14 2.62
CA PRO A 242 6.40 37.41 2.76
C PRO A 242 7.72 37.42 1.99
N GLY A 243 8.04 38.53 1.31
CA GLY A 243 9.21 38.64 0.42
C GLY A 243 10.52 38.05 0.95
N PRO A 244 10.99 38.38 2.17
CA PRO A 244 12.23 37.82 2.73
C PRO A 244 12.19 36.29 2.95
N MET A 245 11.01 35.71 3.14
CA MET A 245 10.83 34.28 3.41
C MET A 245 10.58 33.46 2.13
N TYR A 246 10.44 34.10 0.96
CA TYR A 246 10.13 33.43 -0.29
C TYR A 246 11.18 32.36 -0.66
N TRP A 247 12.46 32.73 -0.73
CA TRP A 247 13.54 31.81 -1.12
C TRP A 247 13.76 30.67 -0.11
N PRO A 248 13.81 30.94 1.21
CA PRO A 248 13.82 29.87 2.21
C PRO A 248 12.64 28.91 2.05
N MET A 249 11.44 29.44 1.86
CA MET A 249 10.22 28.65 1.71
C MET A 249 10.24 27.80 0.43
N PHE A 250 10.74 28.37 -0.66
CA PHE A 250 10.90 27.69 -1.94
C PHE A 250 11.83 26.47 -1.82
N VAL A 251 13.02 26.64 -1.23
CA VAL A 251 13.96 25.53 -1.03
C VAL A 251 13.35 24.44 -0.13
N VAL A 252 12.73 24.83 0.98
CA VAL A 252 12.09 23.88 1.90
C VAL A 252 10.92 23.16 1.22
N SER A 253 10.18 23.82 0.32
CA SER A 253 9.09 23.19 -0.45
C SER A 253 9.58 22.09 -1.38
N ILE A 254 10.73 22.29 -2.05
CA ILE A 254 11.35 21.26 -2.90
C ILE A 254 11.77 20.08 -2.02
N LEU A 255 12.47 20.33 -0.91
CA LEU A 255 12.91 19.28 -0.01
C LEU A 255 11.72 18.49 0.58
N ALA A 256 10.66 19.17 1.02
CA ALA A 256 9.45 18.53 1.50
C ALA A 256 8.76 17.70 0.41
N SER A 257 8.71 18.18 -0.83
CA SER A 257 8.14 17.44 -1.97
C SER A 257 8.92 16.16 -2.28
N VAL A 258 10.25 16.20 -2.21
CA VAL A 258 11.15 15.04 -2.39
C VAL A 258 10.93 14.02 -1.29
N ILE A 259 10.76 14.46 -0.03
CA ILE A 259 10.48 13.59 1.12
C ILE A 259 9.09 12.95 0.99
N ALA A 260 8.06 13.72 0.64
CA ALA A 260 6.71 13.20 0.43
C ALA A 260 6.67 12.14 -0.69
N SER A 261 7.38 12.42 -1.79
CA SER A 261 7.55 11.47 -2.91
C SER A 261 8.22 10.18 -2.46
N GLN A 262 9.25 10.28 -1.61
CA GLN A 262 9.95 9.13 -1.05
C GLN A 262 8.98 8.23 -0.25
N ALA A 263 8.16 8.81 0.62
CA ALA A 263 7.24 8.03 1.46
C ALA A 263 6.29 7.16 0.61
N MET A 264 5.79 7.70 -0.51
CA MET A 264 4.95 6.94 -1.45
C MET A 264 5.70 5.84 -2.19
N ILE A 265 6.94 6.10 -2.62
CA ILE A 265 7.79 5.10 -3.26
C ILE A 265 8.05 3.93 -2.28
N SER A 266 8.38 4.24 -1.03
CA SER A 266 8.56 3.24 0.04
C SER A 266 7.28 2.44 0.28
N GLY A 267 6.14 3.13 0.40
CA GLY A 267 4.83 2.50 0.56
C GLY A 267 4.50 1.53 -0.57
N THR A 268 4.88 1.85 -1.81
CA THR A 268 4.72 0.93 -2.95
C THR A 268 5.56 -0.33 -2.79
N PHE A 269 6.82 -0.23 -2.36
CA PHE A 269 7.66 -1.40 -2.13
C PHE A 269 7.05 -2.32 -1.06
N SER A 270 6.55 -1.75 0.04
CA SER A 270 5.83 -2.48 1.08
C SER A 270 4.58 -3.18 0.54
N VAL A 271 3.80 -2.49 -0.30
CA VAL A 271 2.59 -3.02 -0.91
C VAL A 271 2.87 -4.14 -1.92
N VAL A 272 3.89 -4.00 -2.77
CA VAL A 272 4.32 -5.06 -3.70
C VAL A 272 4.84 -6.26 -2.92
N TYR A 273 5.63 -6.04 -1.87
CA TYR A 273 6.11 -7.10 -1.00
C TYR A 273 4.95 -7.88 -0.33
N GLN A 274 3.93 -7.19 0.17
CA GLN A 274 2.70 -7.82 0.67
C GLN A 274 1.93 -8.58 -0.42
N SER A 275 1.96 -8.10 -1.67
CA SER A 275 1.31 -8.77 -2.80
C SER A 275 2.02 -10.07 -3.20
N LEU A 276 3.36 -10.12 -3.07
CA LEU A 276 4.17 -11.32 -3.30
C LEU A 276 3.83 -12.44 -2.32
N SER A 277 3.68 -12.12 -1.03
CA SER A 277 3.38 -13.13 0.00
C SER A 277 2.01 -13.78 -0.20
N LEU A 278 1.09 -13.09 -0.87
CA LEU A 278 -0.25 -13.59 -1.25
C LEU A 278 -0.29 -14.23 -2.64
N GLY A 279 0.85 -14.39 -3.32
CA GLY A 279 0.91 -14.96 -4.68
C GLY A 279 0.14 -14.13 -5.71
N CYS A 280 0.00 -12.83 -5.49
CA CYS A 280 -0.73 -11.91 -6.35
C CYS A 280 0.18 -11.06 -7.25
N PHE A 281 1.50 -11.24 -7.17
CA PHE A 281 2.46 -10.46 -7.96
C PHE A 281 3.61 -11.33 -8.50
N PRO A 282 4.15 -11.02 -9.70
CA PRO A 282 5.35 -11.67 -10.25
C PRO A 282 6.54 -11.66 -9.31
N ARG A 283 7.36 -12.72 -9.31
CA ARG A 283 8.57 -12.77 -8.47
C ARG A 283 9.52 -11.63 -8.86
N VAL A 284 9.84 -10.75 -7.90
CA VAL A 284 10.77 -9.62 -8.05
C VAL A 284 11.90 -9.73 -7.03
N LYS A 285 13.04 -9.08 -7.31
CA LYS A 285 14.18 -9.09 -6.40
C LYS A 285 13.92 -8.15 -5.22
N VAL A 286 13.78 -8.72 -4.04
CA VAL A 286 13.59 -7.98 -2.78
C VAL A 286 14.95 -7.77 -2.12
N VAL A 287 15.35 -6.52 -1.91
CA VAL A 287 16.58 -6.16 -1.20
C VAL A 287 16.19 -5.43 0.09
N HIS A 288 16.55 -5.97 1.24
CA HIS A 288 16.34 -5.28 2.52
C HIS A 288 17.41 -4.20 2.70
N THR A 289 16.99 -2.95 2.90
CA THR A 289 17.92 -1.80 2.99
C THR A 289 18.36 -1.49 4.43
N SER A 290 17.72 -2.10 5.41
CA SER A 290 18.01 -1.89 6.83
C SER A 290 18.05 -3.23 7.56
N ALA A 291 19.11 -3.46 8.33
CA ALA A 291 19.22 -4.62 9.22
C ALA A 291 18.28 -4.52 10.44
N ASN A 292 17.84 -3.30 10.78
CA ASN A 292 17.05 -3.03 11.99
C ASN A 292 15.54 -2.90 11.71
N HIS A 293 15.14 -2.62 10.47
CA HIS A 293 13.75 -2.36 10.09
C HIS A 293 13.38 -3.13 8.82
N GLU A 294 12.71 -4.29 8.97
CA GLU A 294 12.50 -5.23 7.88
C GLU A 294 11.64 -4.71 6.71
N GLY A 295 10.65 -3.86 6.98
CA GLY A 295 9.79 -3.28 5.93
C GLY A 295 10.43 -2.13 5.16
N GLN A 296 11.68 -1.75 5.46
CA GLN A 296 12.47 -0.91 4.56
C GLN A 296 13.01 -1.76 3.40
N VAL A 297 12.09 -2.07 2.49
CA VAL A 297 12.32 -2.90 1.31
C VAL A 297 12.65 -2.02 0.11
N TYR A 298 13.68 -2.39 -0.65
CA TYR A 298 13.98 -1.84 -1.96
C TYR A 298 13.76 -2.90 -3.02
N ILE A 299 12.97 -2.57 -4.04
CA ILE A 299 12.69 -3.45 -5.19
C ILE A 299 13.17 -2.72 -6.45
N PRO A 300 14.35 -3.06 -7.00
CA PRO A 300 14.96 -2.34 -8.13
C PRO A 300 14.03 -2.24 -9.33
N GLU A 301 13.35 -3.33 -9.70
CA GLU A 301 12.49 -3.41 -10.88
C GLU A 301 11.30 -2.46 -10.76
N ILE A 302 10.68 -2.41 -9.57
CA ILE A 302 9.57 -1.50 -9.28
C ILE A 302 10.04 -0.06 -9.22
N ASN A 303 11.24 0.20 -8.69
CA ASN A 303 11.83 1.53 -8.67
C ASN A 303 12.01 2.11 -10.08
N TYR A 304 12.58 1.33 -11.00
CA TYR A 304 12.74 1.77 -12.39
C TYR A 304 11.39 1.92 -13.12
N PHE A 305 10.44 1.00 -12.86
CA PHE A 305 9.09 1.12 -13.38
C PHE A 305 8.40 2.41 -12.92
N LEU A 306 8.41 2.70 -11.62
CA LEU A 306 7.85 3.93 -11.05
C LEU A 306 8.56 5.16 -11.61
N MET A 307 9.90 5.13 -11.72
CA MET A 307 10.68 6.23 -12.29
C MET A 307 10.23 6.56 -13.72
N LEU A 308 10.17 5.56 -14.60
CA LEU A 308 9.74 5.77 -15.99
C LEU A 308 8.29 6.26 -16.07
N ALA A 309 7.41 5.71 -15.24
CA ALA A 309 6.01 6.13 -15.19
C ALA A 309 5.86 7.58 -14.69
N CYS A 310 6.56 7.99 -13.63
CA CYS A 310 6.55 9.35 -13.10
C CYS A 310 7.09 10.36 -14.12
N VAL A 311 8.21 10.02 -14.79
CA VAL A 311 8.77 10.85 -15.86
C VAL A 311 7.79 10.97 -17.03
N GLY A 312 7.17 9.85 -17.45
CA GLY A 312 6.16 9.84 -18.50
C GLY A 312 4.93 10.70 -18.17
N VAL A 313 4.42 10.64 -16.94
CA VAL A 313 3.30 11.46 -16.47
C VAL A 313 3.69 12.95 -16.43
N THR A 314 4.87 13.26 -15.87
CA THR A 314 5.35 14.64 -15.76
C THR A 314 5.55 15.27 -17.15
N PHE A 315 6.13 14.51 -18.09
CA PHE A 315 6.34 14.94 -19.47
C PHE A 315 5.03 15.08 -20.25
N GLY A 316 4.09 14.14 -20.08
CA GLY A 316 2.83 14.12 -20.82
C GLY A 316 1.82 15.16 -20.36
N PHE A 317 1.68 15.36 -19.04
CA PHE A 317 0.68 16.28 -18.50
C PHE A 317 1.15 17.72 -18.37
N LYS A 318 2.42 17.93 -18.00
CA LYS A 318 3.11 19.22 -17.82
C LYS A 318 2.48 20.22 -16.83
N THR A 319 1.20 20.09 -16.47
CA THR A 319 0.47 21.00 -15.58
C THR A 319 -0.02 20.28 -14.34
N THR A 320 0.19 20.87 -13.17
CA THR A 320 -0.30 20.39 -11.87
C THR A 320 -1.82 20.20 -11.84
N VAL A 321 -2.59 21.09 -12.48
CA VAL A 321 -4.06 21.02 -12.52
C VAL A 321 -4.56 19.74 -13.19
N LYS A 322 -3.97 19.35 -14.33
CA LYS A 322 -4.37 18.14 -15.06
C LYS A 322 -4.00 16.88 -14.28
N ILE A 323 -2.81 16.85 -13.67
CA ILE A 323 -2.38 15.74 -12.83
C ILE A 323 -3.28 15.65 -11.58
N GLY A 324 -3.62 16.78 -10.95
CA GLY A 324 -4.49 16.82 -9.78
C GLY A 324 -5.90 16.30 -10.03
N ASN A 325 -6.48 16.61 -11.19
CA ASN A 325 -7.78 16.06 -11.59
C ASN A 325 -7.73 14.52 -11.77
N ALA A 326 -6.61 14.00 -12.28
CA ALA A 326 -6.40 12.56 -12.37
C ALA A 326 -6.26 11.92 -10.98
N TYR A 327 -5.38 12.50 -10.17
CA TYR A 327 -4.98 12.03 -8.85
C TYR A 327 -6.16 11.81 -7.90
N GLY A 328 -7.08 12.78 -7.80
CA GLY A 328 -8.18 12.72 -6.84
C GLY A 328 -9.09 11.49 -6.98
N ILE A 329 -9.30 10.95 -8.19
CA ILE A 329 -10.23 9.83 -8.39
C ILE A 329 -9.69 8.56 -7.74
N ALA A 330 -8.42 8.26 -7.97
CA ALA A 330 -7.81 7.02 -7.46
C ALA A 330 -7.80 7.01 -5.93
N VAL A 331 -7.39 8.11 -5.30
CA VAL A 331 -7.28 8.23 -3.85
C VAL A 331 -8.62 8.02 -3.17
N VAL A 332 -9.66 8.75 -3.59
CA VAL A 332 -10.99 8.65 -2.97
C VAL A 332 -11.60 7.26 -3.18
N PHE A 333 -11.39 6.67 -4.35
CA PHE A 333 -11.85 5.31 -4.60
C PHE A 333 -11.18 4.30 -3.68
N VAL A 334 -9.86 4.41 -3.46
CA VAL A 334 -9.13 3.56 -2.49
C VAL A 334 -9.66 3.79 -1.08
N MET A 335 -9.86 5.03 -0.65
CA MET A 335 -10.42 5.34 0.67
C MET A 335 -11.78 4.65 0.85
N THR A 336 -12.71 4.80 -0.10
CA THR A 336 -14.03 4.15 -0.06
C THR A 336 -13.92 2.61 -0.03
N LEU A 337 -13.02 2.02 -0.82
CA LEU A 337 -12.79 0.57 -0.77
C LEU A 337 -12.25 0.11 0.59
N THR A 338 -11.29 0.83 1.16
CA THR A 338 -10.72 0.49 2.46
C THR A 338 -11.73 0.63 3.60
N SER A 339 -12.55 1.68 3.57
CA SER A 339 -13.65 1.89 4.51
C SER A 339 -14.71 0.79 4.40
N ALA A 340 -15.04 0.33 3.18
CA ALA A 340 -15.93 -0.81 2.98
C ALA A 340 -15.34 -2.13 3.54
N LEU A 341 -14.05 -2.37 3.35
CA LEU A 341 -13.37 -3.53 3.95
C LEU A 341 -13.30 -3.43 5.49
N LEU A 342 -13.14 -2.23 6.04
CA LEU A 342 -13.14 -1.99 7.48
C LEU A 342 -14.48 -2.39 8.11
N VAL A 343 -15.61 -2.11 7.45
CA VAL A 343 -16.94 -2.54 7.94
C VAL A 343 -17.00 -4.06 8.12
N LEU A 344 -16.45 -4.84 7.18
CA LEU A 344 -16.38 -6.30 7.32
C LEU A 344 -15.56 -6.72 8.54
N ILE A 345 -14.44 -6.03 8.80
CA ILE A 345 -13.59 -6.27 9.97
C ILE A 345 -14.30 -5.89 11.28
N MET A 346 -15.01 -4.76 11.32
CA MET A 346 -15.80 -4.33 12.48
C MET A 346 -16.86 -5.38 12.85
N ILE A 347 -17.53 -5.95 11.84
CA ILE A 347 -18.54 -6.99 12.03
C ILE A 347 -17.91 -8.33 12.45
N MET A 348 -16.92 -8.81 11.70
CA MET A 348 -16.41 -10.17 11.85
C MET A 348 -15.37 -10.34 12.96
N ILE A 349 -14.48 -9.35 13.10
CA ILE A 349 -13.26 -9.47 13.90
C ILE A 349 -13.39 -8.67 15.19
N TRP A 350 -13.68 -7.37 15.10
CA TRP A 350 -13.83 -6.51 16.28
C TRP A 350 -15.14 -6.73 17.01
N LYS A 351 -16.12 -7.38 16.36
CA LYS A 351 -17.40 -7.77 16.98
C LYS A 351 -18.12 -6.54 17.57
N THR A 352 -17.97 -5.38 16.91
CA THR A 352 -18.41 -4.08 17.39
C THR A 352 -19.94 -3.99 17.42
N ASN A 353 -20.49 -3.15 18.30
CA ASN A 353 -21.93 -2.91 18.38
C ASN A 353 -22.48 -2.42 17.02
N ILE A 354 -23.61 -2.98 16.56
CA ILE A 354 -24.22 -2.64 15.27
C ILE A 354 -24.55 -1.15 15.14
N PHE A 355 -24.91 -0.48 16.24
CA PHE A 355 -25.17 0.96 16.24
C PHE A 355 -23.92 1.78 15.88
N LEU A 356 -22.74 1.38 16.36
CA LEU A 356 -21.48 2.05 16.01
C LEU A 356 -21.09 1.78 14.55
N ILE A 357 -21.40 0.60 14.03
CA ILE A 357 -21.16 0.25 12.63
C ILE A 357 -22.07 1.09 11.73
N ILE A 358 -23.37 1.17 12.06
CA ILE A 358 -24.32 2.01 11.33
C ILE A 358 -23.89 3.48 11.40
N LEU A 359 -23.49 3.97 12.58
CA LEU A 359 -22.99 5.34 12.74
C LEU A 359 -21.77 5.60 11.85
N TYR A 360 -20.80 4.69 11.81
CA TYR A 360 -19.62 4.80 10.95
C TYR A 360 -20.00 4.84 9.46
N VAL A 361 -20.86 3.93 9.00
CA VAL A 361 -21.32 3.88 7.60
C VAL A 361 -22.07 5.15 7.22
N VAL A 362 -22.98 5.62 8.08
CA VAL A 362 -23.80 6.80 7.82
C VAL A 362 -22.98 8.09 7.86
N THR A 363 -21.93 8.17 8.67
CA THR A 363 -21.10 9.38 8.78
C THR A 363 -19.94 9.36 7.79
N ILE A 364 -18.99 8.44 7.97
CA ILE A 364 -17.77 8.35 7.16
C ILE A 364 -18.09 7.88 5.74
N GLY A 365 -18.90 6.82 5.61
CA GLY A 365 -19.29 6.29 4.30
C GLY A 365 -20.05 7.32 3.46
N PHE A 366 -20.96 8.08 4.07
CA PHE A 366 -21.67 9.15 3.36
C PHE A 366 -20.73 10.26 2.88
N VAL A 367 -19.82 10.73 3.73
CA VAL A 367 -18.85 11.78 3.37
C VAL A 367 -17.94 11.32 2.23
N GLU A 368 -17.40 10.11 2.31
CA GLU A 368 -16.56 9.54 1.26
C GLU A 368 -17.33 9.36 -0.06
N LEU A 369 -18.58 8.88 -0.02
CA LEU A 369 -19.41 8.75 -1.21
C LEU A 369 -19.76 10.10 -1.84
N MET A 370 -19.97 11.14 -1.02
CA MET A 370 -20.14 12.50 -1.53
C MET A 370 -18.87 12.98 -2.27
N TYR A 371 -17.69 12.80 -1.68
CA TYR A 371 -16.44 13.14 -2.36
C TYR A 371 -16.26 12.31 -3.63
N LEU A 372 -16.50 10.99 -3.58
CA LEU A 372 -16.37 10.11 -4.72
C LEU A 372 -17.28 10.56 -5.88
N SER A 373 -18.53 10.89 -5.58
CA SER A 373 -19.48 11.40 -6.58
C SER A 373 -18.95 12.69 -7.24
N SER A 374 -18.40 13.61 -6.45
CA SER A 374 -17.86 14.87 -6.94
C SER A 374 -16.63 14.69 -7.83
N VAL A 375 -15.68 13.84 -7.44
CA VAL A 375 -14.45 13.66 -8.24
C VAL A 375 -14.72 12.86 -9.50
N LEU A 376 -15.71 11.95 -9.52
CA LEU A 376 -16.14 11.25 -10.74
C LEU A 376 -16.62 12.21 -11.83
N TYR A 377 -17.09 13.41 -11.47
CA TYR A 377 -17.40 14.46 -12.46
C TYR A 377 -16.19 14.84 -13.32
N LYS A 378 -14.97 14.71 -12.78
CA LYS A 378 -13.70 15.03 -13.47
C LYS A 378 -13.12 13.85 -14.25
N PHE A 379 -13.86 12.76 -14.43
CA PHE A 379 -13.39 11.57 -15.15
C PHE A 379 -12.88 11.89 -16.56
N THR A 380 -13.60 12.74 -17.30
CA THR A 380 -13.24 13.15 -18.67
C THR A 380 -12.07 14.14 -18.71
N LEU A 381 -11.71 14.76 -17.59
CA LEU A 381 -10.62 15.75 -17.46
C LEU A 381 -9.26 15.12 -17.14
N GLY A 382 -9.10 13.82 -17.40
CA GLY A 382 -7.87 13.05 -17.13
C GLY A 382 -7.99 12.04 -15.97
N GLY A 383 -9.13 12.04 -15.27
CA GLY A 383 -9.49 11.09 -14.21
C GLY A 383 -9.41 9.61 -14.59
N TYR A 384 -9.51 9.29 -15.88
CA TYR A 384 -9.43 7.91 -16.38
C TYR A 384 -8.01 7.32 -16.31
N LEU A 385 -6.96 8.14 -16.32
CA LEU A 385 -5.57 7.66 -16.44
C LEU A 385 -5.18 6.74 -15.27
N PRO A 386 -5.38 7.12 -13.99
CA PRO A 386 -4.96 6.30 -12.87
C PRO A 386 -5.80 5.02 -12.77
N LEU A 387 -7.07 5.09 -13.17
CA LEU A 387 -7.95 3.94 -13.27
C LEU A 387 -7.50 2.97 -14.37
N ALA A 388 -7.03 3.47 -15.51
CA ALA A 388 -6.46 2.65 -16.58
C ALA A 388 -5.16 1.95 -16.13
N PHE A 389 -4.25 2.66 -15.46
CA PHE A 389 -3.05 2.06 -14.86
C PHE A 389 -3.42 0.99 -13.82
N SER A 390 -4.41 1.29 -12.97
CA SER A 390 -4.89 0.36 -11.95
C SER A 390 -5.50 -0.90 -12.57
N ALA A 391 -6.28 -0.74 -13.65
CA ALA A 391 -6.87 -1.86 -14.38
C ALA A 391 -5.80 -2.74 -15.02
N PHE A 392 -4.77 -2.13 -15.64
CA PHE A 392 -3.64 -2.85 -16.21
C PHE A 392 -2.89 -3.67 -15.15
N LEU A 393 -2.51 -3.04 -14.03
CA LEU A 393 -1.84 -3.74 -12.93
C LEU A 393 -2.71 -4.84 -12.32
N MET A 394 -4.02 -4.57 -12.17
CA MET A 394 -4.97 -5.57 -11.69
C MET A 394 -5.04 -6.79 -12.61
N ILE A 395 -5.00 -6.60 -13.94
CA ILE A 395 -4.95 -7.71 -14.91
C ILE A 395 -3.67 -8.53 -14.69
N VAL A 396 -2.51 -7.88 -14.57
CA VAL A 396 -1.23 -8.57 -14.30
C VAL A 396 -1.32 -9.39 -13.00
N MET A 397 -1.82 -8.78 -11.93
CA MET A 397 -1.99 -9.44 -10.63
C MET A 397 -2.98 -10.60 -10.69
N TYR A 398 -4.09 -10.42 -11.40
CA TYR A 398 -5.12 -11.43 -11.56
C TYR A 398 -4.62 -12.64 -12.36
N VAL A 399 -3.97 -12.39 -13.50
CA VAL A 399 -3.36 -13.42 -14.34
C VAL A 399 -2.32 -14.18 -13.54
N TRP A 400 -1.43 -13.47 -12.83
CA TRP A 400 -0.41 -14.09 -12.01
C TRP A 400 -1.02 -14.94 -10.89
N ASN A 401 -2.01 -14.43 -10.17
CA ASN A 401 -2.68 -15.19 -9.12
C ASN A 401 -3.39 -16.43 -9.68
N ASN A 402 -4.01 -16.34 -10.85
CA ASN A 402 -4.63 -17.48 -11.51
C ASN A 402 -3.59 -18.55 -11.91
N VAL A 403 -2.44 -18.13 -12.47
CA VAL A 403 -1.33 -19.05 -12.78
C VAL A 403 -0.78 -19.70 -11.51
N TYR A 404 -0.51 -18.91 -10.47
CA TYR A 404 -0.03 -19.39 -9.19
C TYR A 404 -0.98 -20.42 -8.58
N ARG A 405 -2.29 -20.15 -8.60
CA ARG A 405 -3.33 -21.08 -8.13
C ARG A 405 -3.42 -22.35 -8.96
N ARG A 406 -3.33 -22.25 -10.29
CA ARG A 406 -3.36 -23.42 -11.19
C ARG A 406 -2.13 -24.29 -10.99
N LYS A 407 -0.94 -23.70 -10.87
CA LYS A 407 0.30 -24.39 -10.56
C LYS A 407 0.20 -25.13 -9.23
N TYR A 408 -0.25 -24.44 -8.17
CA TYR A 408 -0.41 -25.04 -6.85
C TYR A 408 -1.40 -26.22 -6.86
N ARG A 409 -2.52 -26.10 -7.58
CA ARG A 409 -3.48 -27.22 -7.74
C ARG A 409 -2.89 -28.38 -8.54
N TYR A 410 -2.17 -28.08 -9.62
CA TYR A 410 -1.50 -29.11 -10.41
C TYR A 410 -0.49 -29.90 -9.55
N GLU A 411 0.33 -29.21 -8.76
CA GLU A 411 1.28 -29.85 -7.84
C GLU A 411 0.58 -30.69 -6.76
N LEU A 412 -0.56 -30.23 -6.22
CA LEU A 412 -1.39 -31.00 -5.29
C LEU A 412 -1.99 -32.26 -5.94
N ASP A 413 -2.57 -32.14 -7.14
CA ASP A 413 -3.25 -33.26 -7.80
C ASP A 413 -2.24 -34.32 -8.30
N HIS A 414 -0.99 -33.91 -8.58
CA HIS A 414 0.10 -34.78 -9.02
C HIS A 414 1.15 -35.01 -7.92
N MET A 415 0.75 -34.93 -6.66
CA MET A 415 1.63 -35.31 -5.55
C MET A 415 2.07 -36.77 -5.68
N ILE A 416 3.36 -37.02 -5.45
CA ILE A 416 3.86 -38.39 -5.51
C ILE A 416 3.27 -39.19 -4.35
N SER A 417 2.64 -40.33 -4.67
CA SER A 417 2.07 -41.21 -3.66
C SER A 417 3.19 -41.88 -2.84
N PRO A 418 2.95 -42.21 -1.56
CA PRO A 418 3.94 -42.92 -0.74
C PRO A 418 4.39 -44.26 -1.35
N ALA A 419 3.47 -44.95 -2.05
CA ALA A 419 3.77 -46.19 -2.76
C ALA A 419 4.79 -45.95 -3.90
N ARG A 420 4.56 -44.93 -4.73
CA ARG A 420 5.46 -44.57 -5.83
C ARG A 420 6.83 -44.11 -5.34
N LEU A 421 6.89 -43.38 -4.23
CA LEU A 421 8.15 -43.03 -3.57
C LEU A 421 8.94 -44.26 -3.13
N THR A 422 8.26 -45.26 -2.56
CA THR A 422 8.91 -46.49 -2.13
C THR A 422 9.51 -47.24 -3.33
N GLU A 423 8.80 -47.25 -4.46
CA GLU A 423 9.28 -47.83 -5.71
C GLU A 423 10.54 -47.09 -6.24
N ILE A 424 10.51 -45.76 -6.25
CA ILE A 424 11.65 -44.93 -6.67
C ILE A 424 12.88 -45.21 -5.79
N PHE A 425 12.71 -45.31 -4.47
CA PHE A 425 13.85 -45.48 -3.57
C PHE A 425 14.40 -46.91 -3.52
N THR A 426 13.59 -47.92 -3.85
CA THR A 426 14.00 -49.34 -3.91
C THR A 426 14.53 -49.75 -5.28
N ASN A 427 14.37 -48.90 -6.30
CA ASN A 427 14.88 -49.16 -7.65
C ASN A 427 16.43 -49.23 -7.65
N LYS A 428 16.95 -50.43 -7.91
CA LYS A 428 18.39 -50.73 -7.94
C LYS A 428 19.16 -50.05 -9.07
N ASN A 429 18.45 -49.53 -10.08
CA ASN A 429 19.07 -48.85 -11.22
C ASN A 429 19.49 -47.40 -10.88
N ILE A 430 19.13 -46.89 -9.70
CA ILE A 430 19.48 -45.54 -9.26
C ILE A 430 20.70 -45.61 -8.34
N SER A 431 21.77 -44.93 -8.73
CA SER A 431 23.00 -44.86 -7.93
C SER A 431 22.81 -43.98 -6.68
N ARG A 432 23.38 -44.41 -5.54
CA ARG A 432 23.35 -43.66 -4.27
C ARG A 432 24.67 -42.95 -4.02
N ILE A 433 24.64 -41.63 -4.06
CA ILE A 433 25.81 -40.78 -3.81
C ILE A 433 25.81 -40.34 -2.33
N PRO A 434 26.94 -40.42 -1.61
CA PRO A 434 27.02 -39.88 -0.25
C PRO A 434 26.83 -38.36 -0.27
N GLY A 435 25.93 -37.87 0.58
CA GLY A 435 25.66 -36.44 0.73
C GLY A 435 24.20 -36.10 1.02
N LEU A 436 23.92 -34.80 1.01
CA LEU A 436 22.62 -34.20 1.30
C LEU A 436 22.08 -33.50 0.05
N ALA A 437 20.88 -33.88 -0.39
CA ALA A 437 20.14 -33.15 -1.43
C ALA A 437 18.98 -32.38 -0.81
N MET A 438 18.83 -31.11 -1.17
CA MET A 438 17.68 -30.28 -0.79
C MET A 438 16.81 -30.01 -2.01
N PHE A 439 15.52 -30.36 -1.93
CA PHE A 439 14.53 -30.07 -2.95
C PHE A 439 13.55 -29.03 -2.42
N TYR A 440 13.52 -27.86 -3.06
CA TYR A 440 12.58 -26.82 -2.68
C TYR A 440 11.19 -27.09 -3.26
N SER A 441 10.17 -26.99 -2.42
CA SER A 441 8.77 -27.23 -2.76
C SER A 441 7.88 -26.09 -2.24
N GLU A 442 6.78 -25.81 -2.93
CA GLU A 442 5.72 -24.93 -2.41
C GLU A 442 4.65 -25.72 -1.62
N LEU A 443 4.71 -27.07 -1.68
CA LEU A 443 3.83 -27.97 -0.96
C LEU A 443 4.35 -28.24 0.46
N VAL A 444 3.57 -27.82 1.45
CA VAL A 444 3.80 -28.11 2.88
C VAL A 444 3.59 -29.59 3.19
N GLN A 445 2.66 -30.23 2.47
CA GLN A 445 2.31 -31.64 2.61
C GLN A 445 2.46 -32.32 1.25
N GLY A 446 3.12 -33.48 1.24
CA GLY A 446 3.39 -34.25 0.02
C GLY A 446 4.71 -33.91 -0.64
N ILE A 447 5.10 -34.72 -1.63
CA ILE A 447 6.35 -34.58 -2.38
C ILE A 447 6.02 -34.08 -3.78
N PRO A 448 6.70 -33.02 -4.25
CA PRO A 448 6.36 -32.39 -5.52
C PRO A 448 6.67 -33.31 -6.72
N PRO A 449 5.88 -33.24 -7.80
CA PRO A 449 6.07 -34.07 -8.99
C PRO A 449 7.43 -33.86 -9.67
N ILE A 450 8.07 -32.70 -9.46
CA ILE A 450 9.40 -32.41 -10.01
C ILE A 450 10.46 -33.41 -9.52
N PHE A 451 10.27 -34.01 -8.35
CA PHE A 451 11.19 -35.03 -7.84
C PHE A 451 11.19 -36.29 -8.71
N GLU A 452 10.00 -36.73 -9.16
CA GLU A 452 9.90 -37.88 -10.06
C GLU A 452 10.57 -37.57 -11.41
N HIS A 453 10.30 -36.38 -11.97
CA HIS A 453 10.96 -35.93 -13.19
C HIS A 453 12.49 -35.84 -13.06
N TYR A 454 13.00 -35.40 -11.90
CA TYR A 454 14.44 -35.37 -11.64
C TYR A 454 15.01 -36.78 -11.68
N VAL A 455 14.39 -37.73 -10.97
CA VAL A 455 14.88 -39.12 -10.89
C VAL A 455 14.83 -39.83 -12.26
N SER A 456 13.81 -39.55 -13.08
CA SER A 456 13.73 -40.12 -14.43
C SER A 456 14.84 -39.65 -15.36
N ASN A 457 15.34 -38.42 -15.19
CA ASN A 457 16.41 -37.86 -16.03
C ASN A 457 17.81 -38.04 -15.44
N VAL A 458 17.90 -38.12 -14.11
CA VAL A 458 19.15 -38.25 -13.36
C VAL A 458 19.04 -39.49 -12.46
N PRO A 459 19.59 -40.65 -12.87
CA PRO A 459 19.53 -41.89 -12.11
C PRO A 459 20.54 -41.90 -10.95
N ALA A 460 20.63 -40.78 -10.21
CA ALA A 460 21.49 -40.61 -9.06
C ALA A 460 20.74 -39.87 -7.94
N LEU A 461 20.69 -40.48 -6.76
CA LEU A 461 20.07 -39.94 -5.55
C LEU A 461 21.10 -39.81 -4.44
N HIS A 462 21.00 -38.74 -3.65
CA HIS A 462 21.83 -38.58 -2.47
C HIS A 462 21.38 -39.50 -1.33
N SER A 463 22.28 -39.78 -0.38
CA SER A 463 22.00 -40.61 0.79
C SER A 463 20.92 -40.01 1.69
N ILE A 464 20.89 -38.68 1.83
CA ILE A 464 19.88 -37.95 2.60
C ILE A 464 19.18 -36.97 1.68
N ILE A 465 17.85 -36.98 1.69
CA ILE A 465 17.02 -36.09 0.88
C ILE A 465 16.13 -35.26 1.80
N VAL A 466 16.14 -33.95 1.63
CA VAL A 466 15.31 -33.02 2.42
C VAL A 466 14.43 -32.21 1.47
N PHE A 467 13.12 -32.38 1.58
CA PHE A 467 12.13 -31.57 0.89
C PHE A 467 11.86 -30.32 1.73
N VAL A 468 12.36 -29.17 1.30
CA VAL A 468 12.25 -27.90 2.01
C VAL A 468 11.07 -27.11 1.44
N SER A 469 10.06 -26.85 2.27
CA SER A 469 8.93 -26.00 1.92
C SER A 469 8.99 -24.70 2.69
N VAL A 470 9.12 -23.57 1.99
CA VAL A 470 9.12 -22.24 2.62
C VAL A 470 7.69 -21.70 2.62
N LYS A 471 7.07 -21.62 3.80
CA LYS A 471 5.72 -21.10 3.98
C LYS A 471 5.76 -19.73 4.65
N SER A 472 5.13 -18.75 4.00
CA SER A 472 4.90 -17.44 4.63
C SER A 472 3.59 -17.48 5.40
N LEU A 473 3.65 -17.25 6.71
CA LEU A 473 2.50 -17.16 7.59
C LEU A 473 2.07 -15.71 7.79
N HIS A 474 0.78 -15.50 8.00
CA HIS A 474 0.17 -14.17 8.17
C HIS A 474 0.29 -13.69 9.64
N VAL A 475 1.44 -13.94 10.27
CA VAL A 475 1.77 -13.58 11.66
C VAL A 475 3.04 -12.73 11.69
N ASN A 476 3.17 -11.88 12.73
CA ASN A 476 4.27 -10.92 12.86
C ASN A 476 5.63 -11.62 12.86
N LYS A 477 5.88 -12.44 13.88
CA LYS A 477 7.06 -13.31 13.98
C LYS A 477 6.62 -14.70 14.38
N VAL A 478 7.27 -15.70 13.80
CA VAL A 478 7.19 -17.09 14.22
C VAL A 478 8.31 -17.31 15.24
N PRO A 479 8.01 -17.83 16.45
CA PRO A 479 9.03 -18.18 17.42
C PRO A 479 10.12 -19.06 16.76
N ALA A 480 11.38 -18.86 17.13
CA ALA A 480 12.51 -19.59 16.52
C ALA A 480 12.32 -21.11 16.62
N ASP A 481 11.73 -21.57 17.72
CA ASP A 481 11.46 -22.97 18.03
C ASP A 481 10.36 -23.58 17.14
N GLU A 482 9.46 -22.75 16.59
CA GLU A 482 8.36 -23.13 15.71
C GLU A 482 8.64 -22.86 14.23
N ARG A 483 9.81 -22.25 13.92
CA ARG A 483 10.20 -21.83 12.57
C ARG A 483 10.49 -23.03 11.67
N TYR A 484 11.07 -24.09 12.23
CA TYR A 484 11.45 -25.29 11.49
C TYR A 484 10.60 -26.48 11.95
N PHE A 485 9.69 -26.91 11.08
CA PHE A 485 8.92 -28.12 11.32
C PHE A 485 9.49 -29.26 10.49
N PHE A 486 10.14 -30.22 11.15
CA PHE A 486 10.69 -31.41 10.51
C PHE A 486 9.74 -32.59 10.66
N ARG A 487 9.48 -33.27 9.56
CA ARG A 487 8.73 -34.52 9.50
C ARG A 487 9.51 -35.54 8.69
N ARG A 488 9.64 -36.76 9.18
CA ARG A 488 10.22 -37.85 8.38
C ARG A 488 9.16 -38.38 7.41
N VAL A 489 9.55 -38.57 6.15
CA VAL A 489 8.68 -39.16 5.13
C VAL A 489 8.58 -40.66 5.39
N GLU A 490 7.38 -41.22 5.35
CA GLU A 490 7.17 -42.66 5.49
C GLU A 490 7.29 -43.38 4.14
N PRO A 491 7.81 -44.63 4.10
CA PRO A 491 8.34 -45.43 5.21
C PRO A 491 9.70 -44.96 5.74
N ARG A 492 9.94 -45.14 7.06
CA ARG A 492 11.15 -44.65 7.77
C ARG A 492 12.47 -45.19 7.21
N THR A 493 12.44 -46.28 6.45
CA THR A 493 13.64 -46.84 5.77
C THR A 493 14.20 -45.87 4.72
N LEU A 494 13.39 -44.93 4.24
CA LEU A 494 13.79 -43.85 3.36
C LEU A 494 14.39 -42.73 4.22
N PHE A 495 15.68 -42.40 4.03
CA PHE A 495 16.33 -41.23 4.65
C PHE A 495 15.85 -39.91 3.99
N ALA A 496 14.54 -39.77 3.88
CA ALA A 496 13.84 -38.63 3.31
C ALA A 496 13.12 -37.85 4.42
N PHE A 497 13.37 -36.56 4.45
CA PHE A 497 12.80 -35.63 5.42
C PHE A 497 12.02 -34.53 4.70
N GLN A 498 10.95 -34.06 5.31
CA GLN A 498 10.23 -32.87 4.93
C GLN A 498 10.50 -31.80 5.98
N CYS A 499 10.96 -30.63 5.56
CA CYS A 499 11.19 -29.49 6.40
C CYS A 499 10.27 -28.36 5.94
N ALA A 500 9.29 -28.00 6.74
CA ALA A 500 8.51 -26.79 6.51
C ALA A 500 9.15 -25.64 7.29
N VAL A 501 9.70 -24.66 6.57
CA VAL A 501 10.26 -23.44 7.14
C VAL A 501 9.16 -22.37 7.12
N ARG A 502 8.76 -21.90 8.30
CA ARG A 502 7.66 -20.95 8.48
C ARG A 502 8.23 -19.58 8.79
N TYR A 503 7.92 -18.60 7.95
CA TYR A 503 8.30 -17.22 8.20
C TYR A 503 7.05 -16.37 8.44
N GLY A 504 7.05 -15.60 9.53
CA GLY A 504 6.17 -14.45 9.67
C GLY A 504 6.54 -13.35 8.67
N TYR A 505 5.70 -12.32 8.57
CA TYR A 505 5.97 -11.21 7.66
C TYR A 505 7.08 -10.28 8.15
N ASN A 506 7.44 -10.31 9.45
CA ASN A 506 8.59 -9.61 10.05
C ASN A 506 9.67 -10.59 10.55
N ASP A 507 9.84 -11.74 9.88
CA ASP A 507 10.95 -12.65 10.17
C ASP A 507 12.05 -12.53 9.12
N VAL A 508 13.27 -12.17 9.54
CA VAL A 508 14.48 -12.24 8.70
C VAL A 508 14.66 -13.65 8.13
N ARG A 509 14.74 -13.73 6.80
CA ARG A 509 14.85 -14.98 6.02
C ARG A 509 16.25 -15.55 5.97
#